data_AF-A0A2K2CI64-F1
#
_entry.id   AF-A0A2K2CI64-F1
#
_cell.length_a   1.000
_cell.length_b   1.000
_cell.length_c   1.000
_cell.angle_alpha   90.00
_cell.angle_beta   90.00
_cell.angle_gamma   90.00
#
_symmetry.space_group_name_H-M   'P 1'
#
loop_
_entity.id
_entity.type
_entity.pdbx_description
1 polymer ?
#
loop_
_entity_poly.entity_id
_entity_poly.type
_entity_poly.pdbx_seq_one_letter_code
_entity_poly.pdbx_strand_id
1 'polypeptide(L)'
;MASVLQCAVASFPQVYLGLPLSPYKIHSAAFAPLIDKCSSYLAGCVQSYSPKKHIITNDACPRCNQAPETKEHFFFQCQSSQAVWTQPGLPSPSSSDVPWTSNPPDAAVCALLWPAMVFTVLWKIWDSRNSVVFRHIFLPPIVIIRNILEDFTLWSHRLRNADSKIAATIWRDYLSSRLTIHVT
;
A
#
# COMPACT_ATOMS: atom_id res chain seq x y z
N MET A 1 -2.48 -35.72 1.29
CA MET A 1 -1.66 -35.35 0.11
C MET A 1 -0.25 -34.89 0.47
N ALA A 2 -0.03 -34.09 1.54
CA ALA A 2 1.32 -33.65 1.94
C ALA A 2 2.28 -34.78 2.40
N SER A 3 1.75 -35.88 2.95
CA SER A 3 2.54 -37.01 3.46
C SER A 3 3.22 -37.85 2.37
N VAL A 4 2.81 -37.73 1.11
CA VAL A 4 3.39 -38.49 -0.01
C VAL A 4 4.69 -37.85 -0.52
N LEU A 5 4.84 -36.53 -0.35
CA LEU A 5 5.96 -35.76 -0.93
C LEU A 5 7.10 -35.48 0.06
N GLN A 6 7.01 -35.97 1.30
CA GLN A 6 7.96 -35.70 2.38
C GLN A 6 8.32 -34.20 2.54
N CYS A 7 7.42 -33.30 2.15
CA CYS A 7 7.65 -31.86 2.28
C CYS A 7 7.21 -31.38 3.67
N ALA A 8 7.96 -30.43 4.24
CA ALA A 8 7.57 -29.75 5.45
C ALA A 8 6.28 -28.94 5.21
N VAL A 9 5.23 -29.25 5.97
CA VAL A 9 3.99 -28.47 5.97
C VAL A 9 4.20 -27.26 6.86
N ALA A 10 4.34 -26.09 6.25
CA ALA A 10 4.37 -24.82 6.97
C ALA A 10 3.04 -24.08 6.79
N SER A 11 2.56 -23.42 7.84
CA SER A 11 1.48 -22.45 7.73
C SER A 11 1.98 -21.24 6.95
N PHE A 12 1.25 -20.86 5.90
CA PHE A 12 1.59 -19.67 5.11
C PHE A 12 1.58 -18.45 6.06
N PRO A 13 2.68 -17.69 6.19
CA PRO A 13 2.85 -16.63 7.21
C PRO A 13 2.03 -15.36 6.90
N GLN A 14 1.09 -15.47 5.95
CA GLN A 14 0.24 -14.41 5.50
C GLN A 14 -1.18 -14.97 5.40
N VAL A 15 -2.14 -14.30 6.02
CA VAL A 15 -3.56 -14.60 5.82
C VAL A 15 -3.85 -14.30 4.35
N TYR A 16 -4.09 -15.33 3.55
CA TYR A 16 -4.50 -15.18 2.16
C TYR A 16 -5.69 -14.22 2.13
N LEU A 17 -5.53 -13.10 1.41
CA LEU A 17 -6.35 -11.90 1.55
C LEU A 17 -7.83 -12.09 1.16
N GLY A 18 -8.26 -13.31 0.83
CA GLY A 18 -9.63 -13.57 0.38
C GLY A 18 -9.95 -12.86 -0.92
N LEU A 19 -8.92 -12.44 -1.68
CA LEU A 19 -9.11 -11.94 -3.03
C LEU A 19 -9.71 -13.09 -3.84
N PRO A 20 -10.94 -12.94 -4.36
CA PRO A 20 -11.58 -13.98 -5.12
C PRO A 20 -10.80 -14.17 -6.41
N LEU A 21 -9.92 -15.17 -6.43
CA LEU A 21 -9.39 -15.73 -7.67
C LEU A 21 -10.53 -16.53 -8.32
N SER A 22 -11.51 -15.80 -8.85
CA SER A 22 -12.59 -16.37 -9.63
C SER A 22 -12.25 -16.28 -11.11
N PRO A 23 -12.44 -17.35 -11.89
CA PRO A 23 -12.30 -17.31 -13.35
C PRO A 23 -13.36 -16.43 -14.03
N TYR A 24 -14.44 -16.03 -13.33
CA TYR A 24 -15.54 -15.23 -13.89
C TYR A 24 -15.56 -13.77 -13.42
N LYS A 25 -16.34 -12.94 -14.13
CA LYS A 25 -16.39 -11.47 -14.02
C LYS A 25 -16.93 -11.05 -12.65
N ILE A 26 -16.17 -10.26 -11.91
CA ILE A 26 -16.55 -9.82 -10.57
C ILE A 26 -17.11 -8.39 -10.65
N HIS A 27 -18.30 -8.17 -10.08
CA HIS A 27 -19.03 -6.90 -10.14
C HIS A 27 -18.36 -5.82 -9.28
N SER A 28 -18.65 -4.53 -9.49
CA SER A 28 -18.09 -3.42 -8.67
C SER A 28 -18.36 -3.59 -7.17
N ALA A 29 -19.51 -4.16 -6.80
CA ALA A 29 -19.86 -4.51 -5.43
C ALA A 29 -18.98 -5.64 -4.83
N ALA A 30 -18.18 -6.35 -5.62
CA ALA A 30 -17.28 -7.38 -5.12
C ALA A 30 -15.89 -6.84 -4.71
N PHE A 31 -15.67 -5.54 -4.91
CA PHE A 31 -14.65 -4.81 -4.15
C PHE A 31 -15.17 -4.44 -2.75
N ALA A 32 -16.46 -4.64 -2.42
CA ALA A 32 -16.98 -4.45 -1.07
C ALA A 32 -16.21 -5.25 -0.02
N PRO A 33 -15.83 -6.53 -0.19
CA PRO A 33 -14.96 -7.20 0.77
C PRO A 33 -13.54 -6.64 0.84
N LEU A 34 -13.01 -5.97 -0.21
CA LEU A 34 -11.75 -5.21 -0.11
C LEU A 34 -11.95 -3.91 0.66
N ILE A 35 -13.07 -3.22 0.47
CA ILE A 35 -13.46 -1.98 1.13
C ILE A 35 -13.88 -2.23 2.60
N ASP A 36 -14.59 -3.31 2.91
CA ASP A 36 -14.95 -3.78 4.25
C ASP A 36 -13.73 -4.36 4.96
N LYS A 37 -12.81 -4.97 4.22
CA LYS A 37 -11.48 -5.31 4.74
C LYS A 37 -10.66 -4.05 5.01
N CYS A 38 -10.73 -3.02 4.18
CA CYS A 38 -10.17 -1.70 4.50
C CYS A 38 -10.82 -1.10 5.75
N SER A 39 -12.15 -1.15 5.89
CA SER A 39 -12.88 -0.64 7.07
C SER A 39 -12.54 -1.42 8.35
N SER A 40 -12.43 -2.74 8.26
CA SER A 40 -12.07 -3.61 9.38
C SER A 40 -10.57 -3.60 9.72
N TYR A 41 -9.67 -3.35 8.76
CA TYR A 41 -8.25 -3.08 9.03
C TYR A 41 -8.02 -1.68 9.58
N LEU A 42 -8.79 -0.67 9.16
CA LEU A 42 -8.79 0.64 9.80
C LEU A 42 -9.33 0.54 11.23
N ALA A 43 -10.41 -0.20 11.45
CA ALA A 43 -10.91 -0.52 12.79
C ALA A 43 -9.89 -1.34 13.61
N GLY A 44 -9.21 -2.30 12.98
CA GLY A 44 -8.16 -3.13 13.59
C GLY A 44 -6.87 -2.37 13.91
N CYS A 45 -6.49 -1.39 13.09
CA CYS A 45 -5.42 -0.43 13.37
C CYS A 45 -5.77 0.43 14.59
N VAL A 46 -7.02 0.92 14.68
CA VAL A 46 -7.51 1.63 15.88
C VAL A 46 -7.48 0.71 17.11
N GLN A 47 -7.77 -0.58 16.97
CA GLN A 47 -7.70 -1.56 18.05
C GLN A 47 -6.26 -1.88 18.48
N SER A 48 -5.32 -1.97 17.52
CA SER A 48 -3.89 -2.26 17.74
C SER A 48 -3.13 -1.08 18.34
N TYR A 49 -3.61 0.15 18.09
CA TYR A 49 -3.12 1.39 18.68
C TYR A 49 -3.83 1.81 19.97
N SER A 50 -4.74 0.97 20.51
CA SER A 50 -5.39 1.27 21.78
C SER A 50 -4.34 1.29 22.91
N PRO A 51 -4.14 2.42 23.63
CA PRO A 51 -3.09 2.55 24.65
C PRO A 51 -3.28 1.68 25.90
N LYS A 52 -4.24 0.76 25.90
CA LYS A 52 -4.68 0.00 27.08
C LYS A 52 -4.06 -1.40 27.22
N LYS A 53 -3.03 -1.74 26.46
CA LYS A 53 -2.22 -2.94 26.74
C LYS A 53 -0.74 -2.58 26.85
N HIS A 54 -0.34 -2.49 28.10
CA HIS A 54 0.94 -2.05 28.65
C HIS A 54 2.10 -3.01 28.29
N ILE A 55 2.62 -3.01 27.05
CA ILE A 55 3.84 -3.75 26.64
C ILE A 55 4.56 -3.04 25.46
N ILE A 56 4.94 -1.77 25.60
CA ILE A 56 5.86 -1.14 24.63
C ILE A 56 6.93 -0.40 25.43
N THR A 57 8.17 -0.91 25.41
CA THR A 57 9.33 -0.29 26.08
C THR A 57 10.04 0.74 25.20
N ASN A 58 9.75 0.75 23.90
CA ASN A 58 10.26 1.73 22.94
C ASN A 58 9.15 2.02 21.90
N ASP A 59 8.59 3.22 21.96
CA ASP A 59 7.55 3.69 21.04
C ASP A 59 8.13 4.31 19.77
N ALA A 60 9.46 4.30 19.56
CA ALA A 60 10.07 4.89 18.38
C ALA A 60 9.61 4.20 17.08
N CYS A 61 9.42 5.01 16.04
CA CYS A 61 9.03 4.52 14.72
C CYS A 61 10.10 3.54 14.18
N PRO A 62 9.73 2.30 13.83
CA PRO A 62 10.67 1.28 13.40
C PRO A 62 11.36 1.61 12.07
N ARG A 63 10.86 2.59 11.31
CA ARG A 63 11.44 3.01 10.02
C ARG A 63 12.48 4.11 10.15
N CYS A 64 12.20 5.17 10.90
CA CYS A 64 13.12 6.31 11.02
C CYS A 64 13.87 6.34 12.35
N ASN A 65 13.31 5.74 13.40
CA ASN A 65 13.83 5.80 14.76
C ASN A 65 14.03 7.24 15.31
N GLN A 66 13.31 8.23 14.76
CA GLN A 66 13.46 9.66 15.11
C GLN A 66 12.29 10.23 15.93
N ALA A 67 11.14 9.57 15.95
CA ALA A 67 9.94 10.05 16.65
C ALA A 67 9.09 8.86 17.11
N PRO A 68 8.19 9.07 18.09
CA PRO A 68 7.19 8.06 18.46
C PRO A 68 6.35 7.63 17.25
N GLU A 69 6.07 6.33 17.18
CA GLU A 69 5.21 5.73 16.17
C GLU A 69 3.76 6.11 16.47
N THR A 70 3.22 6.99 15.65
CA THR A 70 1.78 7.30 15.59
C THR A 70 1.27 7.01 14.19
N LYS A 71 -0.05 6.88 14.00
CA LYS A 71 -0.62 6.71 12.65
C LYS A 71 -0.27 7.90 11.74
N GLU A 72 -0.26 9.12 12.29
CA GLU A 72 0.11 10.34 11.59
C GLU A 72 1.58 10.30 11.18
N HIS A 73 2.46 9.98 12.14
CA HIS A 73 3.89 9.88 11.86
C HIS A 73 4.16 8.79 10.81
N PHE A 74 3.64 7.61 11.07
CA PHE A 74 3.89 6.42 10.28
C PHE A 74 3.50 6.59 8.80
N PHE A 75 2.34 7.15 8.50
CA PHE A 75 1.87 7.31 7.12
C PHE A 75 2.29 8.63 6.46
N PHE A 76 2.41 9.72 7.22
CA PHE A 76 2.41 11.08 6.66
C PHE A 76 3.59 11.96 7.08
N GLN A 77 4.19 11.75 8.25
CA GLN A 77 5.27 12.61 8.76
C GLN A 77 6.65 11.94 8.78
N CYS A 78 6.70 10.61 8.71
CA CYS A 78 7.94 9.85 8.65
C CYS A 78 8.66 10.18 7.34
N GLN A 79 9.94 10.58 7.42
CA GLN A 79 10.75 10.96 6.25
C GLN A 79 10.76 9.88 5.17
N SER A 80 10.87 8.61 5.58
CA SER A 80 10.83 7.48 4.64
C SER A 80 9.44 7.36 3.98
N SER A 81 8.35 7.74 4.66
CA SER A 81 6.98 7.61 4.14
C SER A 81 6.67 8.77 3.21
N GLN A 82 7.07 9.98 3.60
CA GLN A 82 7.02 11.17 2.74
C GLN A 82 7.78 10.93 1.43
N ALA A 83 8.95 10.30 1.47
CA ALA A 83 9.70 9.97 0.27
C ALA A 83 8.91 9.07 -0.70
N VAL A 84 8.07 8.15 -0.21
CA VAL A 84 7.21 7.31 -1.07
C VAL A 84 6.14 8.13 -1.78
N TRP A 85 5.63 9.20 -1.13
CA TRP A 85 4.70 10.14 -1.75
C TRP A 85 5.41 11.07 -2.74
N THR A 86 6.48 11.73 -2.30
CA THR A 86 7.05 12.88 -3.02
C THR A 86 7.99 12.50 -4.17
N GLN A 87 8.73 11.39 -4.09
CA GLN A 87 9.62 10.95 -5.18
C GLN A 87 8.88 10.69 -6.50
N PRO A 88 7.73 9.98 -6.53
CA PRO A 88 6.93 9.87 -7.74
C PRO A 88 6.14 11.13 -8.10
N GLY A 89 6.25 12.22 -7.33
CA GLY A 89 5.52 13.47 -7.54
C GLY A 89 4.08 13.46 -7.03
N LEU A 90 3.72 12.55 -6.12
CA LEU A 90 2.37 12.52 -5.52
C LEU A 90 2.26 13.57 -4.41
N PRO A 91 1.06 14.13 -4.17
CA PRO A 91 0.83 15.00 -3.02
C PRO A 91 1.06 14.20 -1.73
N SER A 92 1.95 14.69 -0.86
CA SER A 92 2.13 14.12 0.47
C SER A 92 1.05 14.69 1.40
N PRO A 93 0.14 13.87 1.95
CA PRO A 93 -0.83 14.33 2.93
C PRO A 93 -0.11 14.74 4.21
N SER A 94 -0.60 15.77 4.90
CA SER A 94 -0.10 16.16 6.23
C SER A 94 -0.87 15.49 7.37
N SER A 95 -2.09 15.01 7.10
CA SER A 95 -2.97 14.33 8.05
C SER A 95 -3.77 13.21 7.39
N SER A 96 -4.43 12.39 8.22
CA SER A 96 -5.25 11.28 7.75
C SER A 96 -6.44 11.69 6.92
N ASP A 97 -6.98 12.91 7.03
CA ASP A 97 -8.28 13.27 6.43
C ASP A 97 -8.18 13.76 4.98
N VAL A 98 -6.96 13.97 4.50
CA VAL A 98 -6.62 14.62 3.23
C VAL A 98 -6.34 13.67 2.05
N PRO A 99 -5.82 12.42 2.21
CA PRO A 99 -5.32 11.65 1.07
C PRO A 99 -6.37 11.39 0.00
N TRP A 100 -7.61 11.06 0.39
CA TRP A 100 -8.71 10.75 -0.50
C TRP A 100 -9.49 11.97 -1.02
N THR A 101 -9.37 13.12 -0.36
CA THR A 101 -10.03 14.39 -0.77
C THR A 101 -9.13 15.25 -1.65
N SER A 102 -7.82 14.98 -1.67
CA SER A 102 -6.88 15.65 -2.57
C SER A 102 -7.12 15.27 -4.04
N ASN A 103 -6.80 16.19 -4.95
CA ASN A 103 -6.78 15.92 -6.38
C ASN A 103 -5.51 15.15 -6.77
N PRO A 104 -5.53 14.36 -7.87
CA PRO A 104 -4.31 13.83 -8.45
C PRO A 104 -3.31 14.96 -8.76
N PRO A 105 -1.99 14.67 -8.76
CA PRO A 105 -0.94 15.67 -8.88
C PRO A 105 -0.95 16.43 -10.22
N ASP A 106 -1.55 15.84 -11.25
CA ASP A 106 -1.64 16.40 -12.60
C ASP A 106 -3.03 16.09 -13.17
N ALA A 107 -3.63 17.07 -13.83
CA ALA A 107 -4.88 16.92 -14.56
C ALA A 107 -4.78 15.89 -15.70
N ALA A 108 -3.58 15.64 -16.22
CA ALA A 108 -3.30 14.60 -17.20
C ALA A 108 -3.47 13.18 -16.63
N VAL A 109 -3.48 13.03 -15.30
CA VAL A 109 -3.66 11.73 -14.66
C VAL A 109 -5.14 11.49 -14.37
N CYS A 110 -5.64 10.33 -14.79
CA CYS A 110 -7.05 9.99 -14.64
C CYS A 110 -7.44 9.82 -13.16
N ALA A 111 -8.36 10.68 -12.69
CA ALA A 111 -8.89 10.65 -11.31
C ALA A 111 -9.63 9.35 -10.97
N LEU A 112 -10.05 8.58 -11.98
CA LEU A 112 -10.80 7.32 -11.82
C LEU A 112 -10.12 6.33 -10.86
N LEU A 113 -8.79 6.22 -10.94
CA LEU A 113 -8.02 5.32 -10.07
C LEU A 113 -7.26 6.05 -8.97
N TRP A 114 -7.53 7.34 -8.73
CA TRP A 114 -6.87 8.08 -7.66
C TRP A 114 -7.09 7.46 -6.27
N PRO A 115 -8.32 7.06 -5.88
CA PRO A 115 -8.51 6.36 -4.60
C PRO A 115 -7.68 5.08 -4.53
N ALA A 116 -7.64 4.29 -5.62
CA ALA A 116 -6.85 3.07 -5.68
C ALA A 116 -5.34 3.34 -5.55
N MET A 117 -4.83 4.43 -6.13
CA MET A 117 -3.44 4.88 -5.96
C MET A 117 -3.14 5.20 -4.49
N VAL A 118 -3.95 6.06 -3.88
CA VAL A 118 -3.81 6.44 -2.46
C VAL A 118 -3.80 5.21 -1.55
N PHE A 119 -4.74 4.28 -1.75
CA PHE A 119 -4.78 3.03 -1.00
C PHE A 119 -3.55 2.17 -1.22
N THR A 120 -3.06 2.06 -2.46
CA THR A 120 -1.86 1.27 -2.77
C THR A 120 -0.63 1.85 -2.08
N VAL A 121 -0.47 3.17 -2.06
CA VAL A 121 0.64 3.84 -1.36
C VAL A 121 0.57 3.55 0.15
N LEU A 122 -0.58 3.79 0.78
CA LEU A 122 -0.77 3.53 2.21
C LEU A 122 -0.50 2.05 2.54
N TRP A 123 -1.03 1.14 1.73
CA TRP A 123 -0.79 -0.29 1.90
C TRP A 123 0.70 -0.65 1.82
N LYS A 124 1.43 -0.15 0.82
CA LYS A 124 2.86 -0.46 0.65
C LYS A 124 3.73 0.17 1.74
N ILE A 125 3.34 1.32 2.28
CA ILE A 125 3.98 1.91 3.46
C ILE A 125 3.75 1.01 4.70
N TRP A 126 2.51 0.54 4.91
CA TRP A 126 2.15 -0.43 5.96
C TRP A 126 2.90 -1.74 5.86
N ASP A 127 2.93 -2.35 4.67
CA ASP A 127 3.65 -3.59 4.43
C ASP A 127 5.16 -3.45 4.64
N SER A 128 5.74 -2.33 4.19
CA SER A 128 7.15 -1.99 4.44
C SER A 128 7.46 -1.90 5.94
N ARG A 129 6.62 -1.23 6.74
CA ARG A 129 6.81 -1.14 8.20
C ARG A 129 6.72 -2.50 8.86
N ASN A 130 5.75 -3.31 8.48
CA ASN A 130 5.61 -4.65 9.03
C ASN A 130 6.77 -5.56 8.66
N SER A 131 7.37 -5.36 7.48
CA SER A 131 8.61 -6.06 7.11
C SER A 131 9.76 -5.70 8.05
N VAL A 132 9.86 -4.48 8.55
CA VAL A 132 10.86 -4.12 9.57
C VAL A 132 10.58 -4.83 10.89
N VAL A 133 9.33 -4.79 11.35
CA VAL A 133 8.96 -5.32 12.67
C VAL A 133 9.00 -6.85 12.74
N PHE A 134 8.51 -7.53 11.71
CA PHE A 134 8.34 -8.98 11.73
C PHE A 134 9.40 -9.74 10.94
N ARG A 135 10.05 -9.09 9.98
CA ARG A 135 11.04 -9.72 9.09
C ARG A 135 12.43 -9.11 9.22
N HIS A 136 12.58 -8.02 9.98
CA HIS A 136 13.82 -7.25 10.09
C HIS A 136 14.37 -6.78 8.73
N ILE A 137 13.49 -6.54 7.76
CA ILE A 137 13.85 -6.06 6.42
C ILE A 137 13.44 -4.60 6.29
N PHE A 138 14.42 -3.72 6.08
CA PHE A 138 14.20 -2.33 5.72
C PHE A 138 14.15 -2.19 4.19
N LEU A 139 13.01 -1.72 3.67
CA LEU A 139 12.85 -1.43 2.25
C LEU A 139 13.05 0.07 2.01
N PRO A 140 14.03 0.46 1.18
CA PRO A 140 14.19 1.85 0.76
C PRO A 140 12.93 2.36 0.01
N PRO A 141 12.58 3.66 0.08
CA PRO A 141 11.42 4.22 -0.59
C PRO A 141 11.32 3.89 -2.07
N ILE A 142 12.45 3.89 -2.79
CA ILE A 142 12.52 3.53 -4.20
C ILE A 142 12.00 2.11 -4.50
N VAL A 143 12.26 1.14 -3.60
CA VAL A 143 11.76 -0.23 -3.75
C VAL A 143 10.25 -0.28 -3.51
N ILE A 144 9.75 0.48 -2.53
CA ILE A 144 8.32 0.60 -2.25
C ILE A 144 7.59 1.19 -3.47
N ILE A 145 8.14 2.23 -4.10
CA ILE A 145 7.56 2.87 -5.28
C ILE A 145 7.58 1.92 -6.48
N ARG A 146 8.66 1.14 -6.67
CA ARG A 146 8.70 0.10 -7.71
C ARG A 146 7.62 -0.97 -7.50
N ASN A 147 7.37 -1.38 -6.27
CA ASN A 147 6.29 -2.32 -5.96
C ASN A 147 4.89 -1.74 -6.26
N ILE A 148 4.72 -0.41 -6.16
CA ILE A 148 3.49 0.29 -6.59
C ILE A 148 3.40 0.27 -8.12
N LEU A 149 4.48 0.60 -8.81
CA LEU A 149 4.55 0.55 -10.29
C LEU A 149 4.22 -0.84 -10.83
N GLU A 150 4.71 -1.90 -10.18
CA GLU A 150 4.41 -3.29 -10.54
C GLU A 150 2.92 -3.62 -10.38
N ASP A 151 2.26 -3.15 -9.30
CA ASP A 151 0.82 -3.31 -9.13
C ASP A 151 0.04 -2.62 -10.27
N PHE A 152 0.42 -1.39 -10.64
CA PHE A 152 -0.21 -0.66 -11.75
C PHE A 152 0.08 -1.26 -13.11
N THR A 153 1.28 -1.82 -13.29
CA THR A 153 1.62 -2.61 -14.48
C THR A 153 0.71 -3.82 -14.58
N LEU A 154 0.54 -4.57 -13.49
CA LEU A 154 -0.36 -5.71 -13.42
C LEU A 154 -1.81 -5.31 -13.73
N TRP A 155 -2.28 -4.20 -13.15
CA TRP A 155 -3.63 -3.69 -13.34
C TRP A 155 -3.89 -3.22 -14.77
N SER A 156 -2.91 -2.62 -15.45
CA SER A 156 -3.01 -2.24 -16.86
C SER A 156 -3.35 -3.42 -17.78
N HIS A 157 -2.92 -4.64 -17.40
CA HIS A 157 -3.21 -5.87 -18.14
C HIS A 157 -4.47 -6.60 -17.64
N ARG A 158 -4.70 -6.65 -16.32
CA ARG A 158 -5.72 -7.52 -15.70
C ARG A 158 -7.08 -6.88 -15.48
N LEU A 159 -7.17 -5.55 -15.35
CA LEU A 159 -8.46 -4.88 -15.17
C LEU A 159 -9.36 -5.17 -16.36
N ARG A 160 -10.66 -5.40 -16.17
CA ARG A 160 -11.55 -5.80 -17.27
C ARG A 160 -12.18 -4.62 -17.99
N ASN A 161 -12.46 -3.54 -17.26
CA ASN A 161 -13.05 -2.32 -17.79
C ASN A 161 -11.99 -1.52 -18.57
N ALA A 162 -12.34 -1.04 -19.76
CA ALA A 162 -11.42 -0.35 -20.66
C ALA A 162 -10.91 0.96 -20.05
N ASP A 163 -11.79 1.78 -19.47
CA ASP A 163 -11.42 3.05 -18.84
C ASP A 163 -10.47 2.85 -17.66
N SER A 164 -10.69 1.78 -16.89
CA SER A 164 -9.84 1.41 -15.75
C SER A 164 -8.47 0.89 -16.23
N LYS A 165 -8.42 0.12 -17.34
CA LYS A 165 -7.15 -0.27 -17.97
C LYS A 165 -6.37 0.95 -18.46
N ILE A 166 -7.06 1.88 -19.14
CA ILE A 166 -6.46 3.12 -19.64
C ILE A 166 -5.94 3.94 -18.46
N ALA A 167 -6.76 4.15 -17.42
CA ALA A 167 -6.35 4.85 -16.21
C ALA A 167 -5.13 4.18 -15.54
N ALA A 168 -5.11 2.85 -15.43
CA ALA A 168 -3.97 2.14 -14.86
C ALA A 168 -2.71 2.25 -15.72
N THR A 169 -2.87 2.28 -17.05
CA THR A 169 -1.78 2.51 -18.01
C THR A 169 -1.21 3.92 -17.85
N ILE A 170 -2.06 4.94 -17.76
CA ILE A 170 -1.65 6.33 -17.52
C ILE A 170 -0.90 6.45 -16.19
N TRP A 171 -1.40 5.85 -15.12
CA TRP A 171 -0.72 5.84 -13.82
C TRP A 171 0.62 5.11 -13.86
N ARG A 172 0.71 3.96 -14.54
CA ARG A 172 1.96 3.23 -14.74
C ARG A 172 2.99 4.09 -15.47
N ASP A 173 2.59 4.73 -16.56
CA ASP A 173 3.48 5.55 -17.39
C ASP A 173 3.93 6.81 -16.63
N TYR A 174 3.01 7.44 -15.88
CA TYR A 174 3.32 8.52 -14.96
C TYR A 174 4.39 8.12 -13.95
N LEU A 175 4.18 7.03 -13.20
CA LEU A 175 5.13 6.53 -12.20
C LEU A 175 6.48 6.17 -12.83
N SER A 176 6.46 5.47 -13.96
CA SER A 176 7.69 5.06 -14.68
C SER A 176 8.52 6.27 -15.10
N SER A 177 7.89 7.31 -15.65
CA SER A 177 8.59 8.51 -16.14
C SER A 177 9.33 9.26 -15.02
N ARG A 178 8.80 9.25 -13.80
CA ARG A 178 9.38 9.93 -12.64
C ARG A 178 10.50 9.13 -12.00
N LEU A 179 10.46 7.81 -12.09
CA LEU A 179 11.54 6.94 -11.59
C LEU A 179 12.78 6.96 -12.47
N THR A 180 12.65 7.16 -13.78
CA THR A 180 13.79 7.21 -14.72
C THR A 180 14.65 8.47 -14.58
N ILE A 181 14.08 9.57 -14.07
CA ILE A 181 14.79 10.87 -13.95
C ILE A 181 15.79 10.87 -12.78
N HIS A 182 15.67 9.96 -11.80
CA HIS A 182 16.53 9.91 -10.62
C HIS A 182 17.79 9.02 -10.77
N VAL A 183 18.12 8.59 -11.99
CA VAL A 183 19.26 7.68 -12.27
C VAL A 183 20.42 8.38 -13.02
N THR A 184 20.37 9.71 -13.15
CA THR A 184 21.47 10.54 -13.71
C THR A 184 22.08 11.42 -12.65
#